data_AF-A0A7K6XWZ3-F1
#
_entry.id   AF-A0A7K6XWZ3-F1
#
_cell.length_a   1.000
_cell.length_b   1.000
_cell.length_c   1.000
_cell.angle_alpha   90.00
_cell.angle_beta   90.00
_cell.angle_gamma   90.00
#
_symmetry.space_group_name_H-M   'P 1'
#
loop_
_entity.id
_entity.type
_entity.pdbx_description
1 polymer ?
#
loop_
_entity_poly.entity_id
_entity_poly.type
_entity_poly.pdbx_seq_one_letter_code
_entity_poly.pdbx_strand_id
1 'polypeptide(L)'
;MEGRWVGSWRPHPRRGPILAEFNTPGPKYWIPGTTGHMAHDPTKDRAPAYSFRGTKRTATDTCSPGPRYFIHPSITKTGKYVAPSAHMMGRGKTKTEVTPGPSDYTTEHANKHIYCSAPANSMVFRPKDFKRIRTPGPGAYTLPRILGPHTVYTHAEPCYSMRWKSKYQSCFHDLAKTPGPAAFPKVELDIYKTRAPKYTM
;
A
#
# COMPACT_ATOMS: atom_id res chain seq x y z
N MET A 1 -37.79 49.42 53.65
CA MET A 1 -38.19 49.09 52.26
C MET A 1 -38.84 47.71 52.31
N GLU A 2 -40.17 47.69 52.30
CA GLU A 2 -40.99 46.49 52.47
C GLU A 2 -41.36 45.95 51.08
N GLY A 3 -40.76 44.83 50.68
CA GLY A 3 -41.06 44.17 49.40
C GLY A 3 -42.38 43.40 49.48
N ARG A 4 -43.29 43.67 48.53
CA ARG A 4 -44.59 42.99 48.38
C ARG A 4 -44.41 41.50 48.06
N TRP A 5 -44.91 40.64 48.94
CA TRP A 5 -45.10 39.21 48.68
C TRP A 5 -46.40 38.98 47.89
N VAL A 6 -46.37 38.07 46.92
CA VAL A 6 -47.55 37.71 46.10
C VAL A 6 -48.25 36.50 46.74
N GLY A 7 -49.47 36.70 47.25
CA GLY A 7 -50.36 35.63 47.75
C GLY A 7 -50.47 35.51 49.29
N SER A 8 -51.46 34.75 49.76
CA SER A 8 -51.73 34.49 51.20
C SER A 8 -50.79 33.46 51.83
N TRP A 9 -49.88 32.89 51.04
CA TRP A 9 -48.91 31.92 51.53
C TRP A 9 -47.85 32.64 52.36
N ARG A 10 -47.76 32.26 53.64
CA ARG A 10 -46.67 32.67 54.53
C ARG A 10 -45.78 31.44 54.75
N PRO A 11 -44.45 31.53 54.59
CA PRO A 11 -43.56 30.46 54.99
C PRO A 11 -43.78 30.18 56.47
N HIS A 12 -44.08 28.92 56.82
CA HIS A 12 -44.34 28.55 58.19
C HIS A 12 -43.08 28.79 59.05
N PRO A 13 -43.17 29.52 60.18
CA PRO A 13 -42.04 29.61 61.09
C PRO A 13 -41.67 28.21 61.57
N ARG A 14 -40.37 27.90 61.59
CA ARG A 14 -39.89 26.58 62.04
C ARG A 14 -40.35 26.35 63.48
N ARG A 15 -40.97 25.20 63.76
CA ARG A 15 -41.57 24.88 65.07
C ARG A 15 -40.54 24.53 66.15
N GLY A 16 -39.26 24.50 65.79
CA GLY A 16 -38.14 24.14 66.67
C GLY A 16 -36.97 23.60 65.85
N PRO A 17 -35.82 23.31 66.49
CA PRO A 17 -34.69 22.69 65.84
C PRO A 17 -35.04 21.28 65.37
N ILE A 18 -34.64 20.94 64.15
CA ILE A 18 -34.89 19.63 63.53
C ILE A 18 -33.70 18.72 63.87
N LEU A 19 -33.91 17.41 63.98
CA LEU A 19 -32.84 16.44 64.32
C LEU A 19 -31.57 16.56 63.43
N ALA A 20 -31.72 17.00 62.17
CA ALA A 20 -30.61 17.25 61.25
C ALA A 20 -29.71 18.45 61.63
N GLU A 21 -30.18 19.34 62.49
CA GLU A 21 -29.42 20.51 63.00
C GLU A 21 -28.56 20.14 64.23
N PHE A 22 -28.79 18.97 64.82
CA PHE A 22 -27.97 18.45 65.90
C PHE A 22 -26.79 17.66 65.32
N ASN A 23 -25.56 18.08 65.60
CA ASN A 23 -24.35 17.30 65.36
C ASN A 23 -24.23 16.15 66.38
N THR A 24 -25.31 15.37 66.56
CA THR A 24 -25.19 14.09 67.25
C THR A 24 -24.48 13.12 66.30
N PRO A 25 -23.54 12.30 66.79
CA PRO A 25 -22.97 11.21 66.01
C PRO A 25 -24.02 10.10 65.84
N GLY A 26 -25.14 10.44 65.21
CA GLY A 26 -26.11 9.46 64.75
C GLY A 26 -25.44 8.59 63.68
N PRO A 27 -25.85 7.32 63.55
CA PRO A 27 -25.23 6.43 62.59
C PRO A 27 -25.44 6.97 61.17
N LYS A 28 -24.36 7.50 60.59
CA LYS A 28 -24.33 7.98 59.21
C LYS A 28 -24.16 6.77 58.30
N TYR A 29 -25.25 6.06 58.04
CA TYR A 29 -25.23 4.96 57.08
C TYR A 29 -25.01 5.54 55.67
N TRP A 30 -23.92 5.10 55.04
CA TRP A 30 -23.67 5.40 53.64
C TRP A 30 -24.72 4.67 52.79
N ILE A 31 -25.66 5.42 52.22
CA ILE A 31 -26.63 4.88 51.28
C ILE A 31 -26.00 5.00 49.88
N PRO A 32 -25.79 3.89 49.16
CA PRO A 32 -25.31 3.93 47.78
C PRO A 32 -26.28 4.73 46.91
N GLY A 33 -25.76 5.54 46.00
CA GLY A 33 -26.59 6.28 45.06
C GLY A 33 -27.29 5.34 44.08
N THR A 34 -28.48 5.73 43.62
CA THR A 34 -29.18 5.05 42.51
C THR A 34 -28.85 5.66 41.14
N THR A 35 -27.85 6.54 41.07
CA THR A 35 -27.48 7.27 39.85
C THR A 35 -26.02 6.99 39.51
N GLY A 36 -25.76 6.69 38.24
CA GLY A 36 -24.42 6.35 37.75
C GLY A 36 -24.05 4.88 37.95
N HIS A 37 -22.88 4.51 37.42
CA HIS A 37 -22.40 3.12 37.44
C HIS A 37 -21.50 2.82 38.65
N MET A 38 -20.71 3.79 39.10
CA MET A 38 -19.85 3.65 40.28
C MET A 38 -20.69 3.76 41.56
N ALA A 39 -20.53 2.80 42.48
CA ALA A 39 -21.25 2.74 43.75
C ALA A 39 -22.80 2.72 43.63
N HIS A 40 -23.32 2.09 42.57
CA HIS A 40 -24.77 1.82 42.43
C HIS A 40 -25.23 0.76 43.42
N ASP A 41 -26.39 0.98 44.04
CA ASP A 41 -27.06 0.00 44.91
C ASP A 41 -27.29 -1.34 44.17
N PRO A 42 -26.78 -2.48 44.65
CA PRO A 42 -26.94 -3.77 43.97
C PRO A 42 -28.37 -4.33 44.03
N THR A 43 -29.23 -3.79 44.91
CA THR A 43 -30.61 -4.25 45.06
C THR A 43 -31.56 -3.67 44.01
N LYS A 44 -31.10 -2.69 43.22
CA LYS A 44 -31.90 -1.98 42.22
C LYS A 44 -31.36 -2.18 40.82
N ASP A 45 -32.25 -2.18 39.84
CA ASP A 45 -31.90 -2.33 38.43
C ASP A 45 -31.03 -1.16 37.95
N ARG A 46 -29.98 -1.49 37.20
CA ARG A 46 -29.01 -0.55 36.65
C ARG A 46 -29.06 -0.56 35.12
N ALA A 47 -29.15 0.62 34.51
CA ALA A 47 -29.07 0.77 33.06
C ALA A 47 -27.67 0.41 32.50
N PRO A 48 -27.56 -0.08 31.25
CA PRO A 48 -26.28 -0.40 30.63
C PRO A 48 -25.41 0.85 30.45
N ALA A 49 -24.09 0.70 30.67
CA ALA A 49 -23.12 1.76 30.47
C ALA A 49 -22.23 1.45 29.25
N TYR A 50 -22.18 2.39 28.31
CA TYR A 50 -21.34 2.28 27.12
C TYR A 50 -20.11 3.16 27.28
N SER A 51 -18.92 2.56 27.21
CA SER A 51 -17.66 3.30 27.10
C SER A 51 -17.15 3.22 25.67
N PHE A 52 -16.91 4.36 25.03
CA PHE A 52 -16.13 4.37 23.80
C PHE A 52 -14.66 4.08 24.15
N ARG A 53 -14.06 3.11 23.45
CA ARG A 53 -12.63 2.82 23.60
C ARG A 53 -11.85 4.08 23.21
N GLY A 54 -11.17 4.70 24.17
CA GLY A 54 -10.30 5.85 23.89
C GLY A 54 -9.26 5.49 22.82
N THR A 55 -9.00 6.44 21.92
CA THR A 55 -7.94 6.33 20.90
C THR A 55 -6.59 6.09 21.59
N LYS A 56 -5.87 5.05 21.17
CA LYS A 56 -4.50 4.81 21.64
C LYS A 56 -3.66 6.04 21.30
N ARG A 57 -2.95 6.61 22.28
CA ARG A 57 -1.97 7.68 22.02
C ARG A 57 -0.96 7.13 21.01
N THR A 58 -0.72 7.85 19.93
CA THR A 58 0.36 7.53 18.99
C THR A 58 1.67 7.56 19.80
N ALA A 59 2.50 6.53 19.65
CA ALA A 59 3.79 6.47 20.32
C ALA A 59 4.56 7.75 20.00
N THR A 60 5.05 8.42 21.04
CA THR A 60 5.66 9.76 21.01
C THR A 60 7.04 9.80 20.35
N ASP A 61 7.43 8.76 19.64
CA ASP A 61 8.73 8.70 19.01
C ASP A 61 8.57 8.95 17.52
N THR A 62 9.05 10.11 17.07
CA THR A 62 9.33 10.49 15.66
C THR A 62 8.22 11.14 14.83
N CYS A 63 7.50 12.12 15.40
CA CYS A 63 6.76 13.08 14.57
C CYS A 63 7.49 14.42 14.51
N SER A 64 8.61 14.48 13.77
CA SER A 64 9.09 15.73 13.18
C SER A 64 8.48 15.87 11.77
N PRO A 65 8.16 17.09 11.29
CA PRO A 65 7.53 17.30 9.98
C PRO A 65 8.44 16.99 8.77
N GLY A 66 9.55 16.27 8.99
CA GLY A 66 10.54 15.99 7.97
C GLY A 66 11.07 14.55 8.05
N PRO A 67 11.63 14.04 6.95
CA PRO A 67 12.22 12.72 6.91
C PRO A 67 13.29 12.58 8.01
N ARG A 68 13.29 11.45 8.72
CA ARG A 68 14.29 11.11 9.76
C ARG A 68 15.73 11.03 9.21
N TYR A 69 15.88 11.00 7.89
CA TYR A 69 17.16 10.90 7.19
C TYR A 69 17.31 12.05 6.18
N PHE A 70 18.56 12.46 5.96
CA PHE A 70 18.90 13.48 4.98
C PHE A 70 18.58 12.98 3.56
N ILE A 71 17.73 13.72 2.83
CA ILE A 71 17.45 13.49 1.42
C ILE A 71 18.31 14.43 0.60
N HIS A 72 19.11 13.88 -0.32
CA HIS A 72 19.93 14.69 -1.20
C HIS A 72 19.05 15.58 -2.11
N PRO A 73 19.32 16.90 -2.25
CA PRO A 73 18.47 17.85 -2.98
C PRO A 73 18.23 17.48 -4.46
N SER A 74 19.11 16.66 -5.04
CA SER A 74 18.95 16.19 -6.42
C SER A 74 17.88 15.10 -6.56
N ILE A 75 17.18 14.67 -5.50
CA ILE A 75 16.17 13.62 -5.56
C ILE A 75 14.79 14.27 -5.73
N THR A 76 14.15 14.01 -6.86
CA THR A 76 12.79 14.44 -7.20
C THR A 76 11.79 13.29 -7.03
N LYS A 77 10.49 13.56 -7.16
CA LYS A 77 9.42 12.53 -7.09
C LYS A 77 9.64 11.35 -8.06
N THR A 78 10.33 11.58 -9.18
CA THR A 78 10.61 10.58 -10.21
C THR A 78 12.01 9.96 -10.11
N GLY A 79 12.82 10.36 -9.12
CA GLY A 79 14.18 9.86 -8.92
C GLY A 79 15.23 10.97 -8.93
N LYS A 80 16.50 10.59 -9.05
CA LYS A 80 17.63 11.54 -9.06
C LYS A 80 17.59 12.39 -10.33
N TYR A 81 17.47 13.70 -10.18
CA TYR A 81 17.66 14.68 -11.24
C TYR A 81 19.10 14.59 -11.77
N VAL A 82 19.20 14.36 -13.07
CA VAL A 82 20.44 14.39 -13.85
C VAL A 82 20.22 15.41 -14.95
N ALA A 83 21.09 16.41 -15.05
CA ALA A 83 21.02 17.41 -16.12
C ALA A 83 21.15 16.71 -17.49
N PRO A 84 20.42 17.14 -18.52
CA PRO A 84 20.51 16.55 -19.85
C PRO A 84 21.96 16.65 -20.37
N SER A 85 22.58 15.51 -20.66
CA SER A 85 23.92 15.46 -21.20
C SER A 85 23.89 15.66 -22.71
N ALA A 86 24.80 16.47 -23.25
CA ALA A 86 24.95 16.60 -24.69
C ALA A 86 25.26 15.24 -25.32
N HIS A 87 24.38 14.77 -26.20
CA HIS A 87 24.64 13.60 -27.01
C HIS A 87 25.57 14.00 -28.16
N MET A 88 26.79 13.48 -28.18
CA MET A 88 27.67 13.61 -29.34
C MET A 88 27.14 12.69 -30.44
N MET A 89 26.38 13.26 -31.39
CA MET A 89 25.99 12.55 -32.60
C MET A 89 27.20 12.45 -33.54
N GLY A 90 27.42 11.27 -34.13
CA GLY A 90 28.45 11.09 -35.15
C GLY A 90 28.25 12.06 -36.32
N ARG A 91 29.34 12.50 -36.96
CA ARG A 91 29.25 13.36 -38.17
C ARG A 91 28.44 12.63 -39.25
N GLY A 92 27.47 13.35 -39.84
CA GLY A 92 26.73 12.87 -40.99
C GLY A 92 27.70 12.48 -42.11
N LYS A 93 27.52 11.28 -42.69
CA LYS A 93 28.34 10.84 -43.82
C LYS A 93 28.03 11.73 -45.02
N THR A 94 29.00 12.53 -45.44
CA THR A 94 28.93 13.28 -46.71
C THR A 94 28.97 12.26 -47.84
N LYS A 95 27.88 12.14 -48.60
CA LYS A 95 27.89 11.32 -49.82
C LYS A 95 28.70 12.09 -50.87
N THR A 96 29.77 11.48 -51.37
CA THR A 96 30.47 12.00 -52.55
C THR A 96 29.52 11.91 -53.73
N GLU A 97 29.20 13.05 -54.35
CA GLU A 97 28.41 13.08 -55.58
C GLU A 97 29.23 12.41 -56.68
N VAL A 98 28.73 11.28 -57.19
CA VAL A 98 29.36 10.54 -58.29
C VAL A 98 28.99 11.27 -59.57
N THR A 99 29.97 11.92 -60.19
CA THR A 99 29.80 12.49 -61.52
C THR A 99 29.67 11.36 -62.55
N PRO A 100 28.68 11.41 -63.46
CA PRO A 100 28.54 10.40 -64.52
C PRO A 100 29.82 10.34 -65.37
N GLY A 101 30.18 9.13 -65.82
CA GLY A 101 31.30 8.94 -66.73
C GLY A 101 31.02 9.60 -68.10
N PRO A 102 32.06 9.78 -68.95
CA PRO A 102 31.90 10.41 -70.27
C PRO A 102 30.89 9.70 -71.19
N SER A 103 30.61 8.42 -70.95
CA SER A 103 29.61 7.64 -71.71
C SER A 103 28.24 7.57 -71.04
N ASP A 104 28.07 8.09 -69.82
CA ASP A 104 26.80 8.04 -69.06
C ASP A 104 25.92 9.27 -69.31
N TYR A 105 26.43 10.27 -70.04
CA TYR A 105 25.65 11.44 -70.43
C TYR A 105 24.63 11.03 -71.50
N THR A 106 23.34 11.07 -71.16
CA THR A 106 22.23 10.84 -72.10
C THR A 106 21.53 12.17 -72.44
N THR A 107 21.47 12.51 -73.74
CA THR A 107 20.82 13.74 -74.21
C THR A 107 19.30 13.60 -74.34
N GLU A 108 18.76 12.38 -74.34
CA GLU A 108 17.32 12.13 -74.47
C GLU A 108 16.50 12.76 -73.34
N HIS A 109 17.02 12.75 -72.11
CA HIS A 109 16.34 13.38 -70.98
C HIS A 109 16.37 14.91 -71.07
N ALA A 110 17.43 15.48 -71.66
CA ALA A 110 17.57 16.93 -71.85
C ALA A 110 16.54 17.48 -72.87
N ASN A 111 16.16 16.69 -73.89
CA ASN A 111 15.15 17.09 -74.87
C ASN A 111 13.78 17.42 -74.23
N LYS A 112 13.42 16.80 -73.10
CA LYS A 112 12.19 17.12 -72.35
C LYS A 112 12.23 18.51 -71.69
N HIS A 113 13.42 19.04 -71.43
CA HIS A 113 13.62 20.37 -70.87
C HIS A 113 13.70 21.45 -71.96
N ILE A 114 14.13 21.09 -73.17
CA ILE A 114 14.26 22.02 -74.30
C ILE A 114 12.93 22.18 -75.05
N TYR A 115 12.18 21.09 -75.23
CA TYR A 115 10.94 21.09 -75.99
C TYR A 115 9.76 20.74 -75.09
N CYS A 116 8.65 21.47 -75.23
CA CYS A 116 7.39 21.10 -74.59
C CYS A 116 6.90 19.75 -75.15
N SER A 117 6.90 18.73 -74.29
CA SER A 117 6.38 17.40 -74.62
C SER A 117 5.05 17.17 -73.90
N ALA A 118 4.12 16.48 -74.56
CA ALA A 118 2.85 16.10 -73.96
C ALA A 118 3.09 15.13 -72.78
N PRO A 119 2.25 15.15 -71.73
CA PRO A 119 2.41 14.26 -70.59
C PRO A 119 2.35 12.79 -71.01
N ALA A 120 3.44 12.05 -70.79
CA ALA A 120 3.52 10.62 -71.03
C ALA A 120 3.02 9.88 -69.77
N ASN A 121 1.79 9.37 -69.82
CA ASN A 121 1.22 8.56 -68.75
C ASN A 121 1.72 7.11 -68.88
N SER A 122 2.46 6.61 -67.90
CA SER A 122 2.80 5.19 -67.81
C SER A 122 1.78 4.45 -66.93
N MET A 123 1.30 3.30 -67.39
CA MET A 123 0.47 2.40 -66.60
C MET A 123 1.40 1.54 -65.74
N VAL A 124 1.53 1.87 -64.46
CA VAL A 124 2.26 1.04 -63.48
C VAL A 124 1.35 -0.10 -63.02
N PHE A 125 1.93 -1.29 -62.84
CA PHE A 125 1.19 -2.46 -62.35
C PHE A 125 0.61 -2.19 -60.95
N ARG A 126 -0.51 -2.86 -60.61
CA ARG A 126 -1.12 -2.71 -59.28
C ARG A 126 -0.09 -3.12 -58.21
N PRO A 127 0.26 -2.24 -57.25
CA PRO A 127 1.13 -2.64 -56.15
C PRO A 127 0.48 -3.82 -55.43
N LYS A 128 1.28 -4.85 -55.16
CA LYS A 128 0.82 -6.04 -54.43
C LYS A 128 0.21 -5.57 -53.10
N ASP A 129 -0.96 -6.10 -52.77
CA ASP A 129 -1.76 -5.69 -51.61
C ASP A 129 -0.85 -5.40 -50.41
N PHE A 130 -0.92 -4.16 -49.91
CA PHE A 130 -0.26 -3.78 -48.66
C PHE A 130 -0.55 -4.86 -47.63
N LYS A 131 0.50 -5.32 -46.91
CA LYS A 131 0.32 -6.28 -45.81
C LYS A 131 -0.81 -5.77 -44.93
N ARG A 132 -1.95 -6.45 -44.95
CA ARG A 132 -3.09 -6.13 -44.08
C ARG A 132 -2.54 -6.02 -42.66
N ILE A 133 -2.74 -4.86 -42.04
CA ILE A 133 -2.46 -4.66 -40.62
C ILE A 133 -3.13 -5.85 -39.93
N ARG A 134 -2.33 -6.70 -39.27
CA ARG A 134 -2.85 -7.87 -38.56
C ARG A 134 -3.57 -7.38 -37.31
N THR A 135 -4.79 -6.87 -37.50
CA THR A 135 -5.68 -6.57 -36.39
C THR A 135 -6.19 -7.90 -35.83
N PRO A 136 -6.14 -8.11 -34.50
CA PRO A 136 -6.78 -9.26 -33.90
C PRO A 136 -8.27 -9.28 -34.27
N GLY A 137 -8.84 -10.48 -34.45
CA GLY A 137 -10.26 -10.65 -34.70
C GLY A 137 -11.12 -10.10 -33.54
N PRO A 138 -12.43 -9.90 -33.72
CA PRO A 138 -13.29 -9.25 -32.73
C PRO A 138 -13.27 -9.91 -31.34
N GLY A 139 -13.01 -11.21 -31.25
CA GLY A 139 -12.86 -11.94 -29.98
C GLY A 139 -11.41 -12.12 -29.48
N ALA A 140 -10.41 -11.65 -30.23
CA ALA A 140 -8.99 -11.79 -29.87
C ALA A 140 -8.43 -10.57 -29.12
N TYR A 141 -9.27 -9.56 -28.87
CA TYR A 141 -8.93 -8.47 -27.96
C TYR A 141 -9.00 -8.97 -26.52
N THR A 142 -7.84 -9.21 -25.91
CA THR A 142 -7.75 -9.48 -24.48
C THR A 142 -7.84 -8.15 -23.73
N LEU A 143 -8.89 -7.99 -22.92
CA LEU A 143 -8.96 -6.86 -22.02
C LEU A 143 -7.86 -7.01 -20.96
N PRO A 144 -7.13 -5.94 -20.64
CA PRO A 144 -6.17 -5.95 -19.53
C PRO A 144 -6.90 -6.34 -18.24
N ARG A 145 -6.28 -7.22 -17.45
CA ARG A 145 -6.84 -7.66 -16.17
C ARG A 145 -7.09 -6.43 -15.29
N ILE A 146 -8.32 -6.27 -14.80
CA ILE A 146 -8.75 -5.12 -13.98
C ILE A 146 -8.69 -5.46 -12.47
N LEU A 147 -8.65 -6.76 -12.14
CA LEU A 147 -8.74 -7.27 -10.77
C LEU A 147 -7.48 -8.08 -10.43
N GLY A 148 -6.78 -7.67 -9.37
CA GLY A 148 -5.57 -8.31 -8.84
C GLY A 148 -4.32 -7.44 -9.00
N PRO A 149 -3.15 -7.89 -8.49
CA PRO A 149 -1.90 -7.15 -8.61
C PRO A 149 -1.44 -7.06 -10.08
N HIS A 150 -0.75 -5.97 -10.45
CA HIS A 150 -0.22 -5.67 -11.80
C HIS A 150 -1.27 -5.33 -12.88
N THR A 151 -2.20 -4.45 -12.58
CA THR A 151 -3.09 -3.82 -13.57
C THR A 151 -2.32 -2.82 -14.44
N VAL A 152 -2.55 -2.83 -15.75
CA VAL A 152 -1.78 -2.01 -16.73
C VAL A 152 -2.19 -0.53 -16.69
N TYR A 153 -3.47 -0.25 -16.44
CA TYR A 153 -4.06 1.10 -16.61
C TYR A 153 -4.50 1.76 -15.31
N THR A 154 -4.61 1.00 -14.22
CA THR A 154 -5.07 1.48 -12.91
C THR A 154 -4.09 1.05 -11.84
N HIS A 155 -4.08 1.74 -10.71
CA HIS A 155 -3.33 1.30 -9.53
C HIS A 155 -4.15 0.25 -8.78
N ALA A 156 -3.64 -0.98 -8.67
CA ALA A 156 -4.29 -2.04 -7.90
C ALA A 156 -3.80 -2.08 -6.46
N GLU A 157 -4.73 -2.20 -5.51
CA GLU A 157 -4.42 -2.45 -4.11
C GLU A 157 -3.89 -3.89 -3.90
N PRO A 158 -3.07 -4.13 -2.87
CA PRO A 158 -2.56 -5.47 -2.57
C PRO A 158 -3.72 -6.44 -2.30
N CYS A 159 -3.87 -7.45 -3.17
CA CYS A 159 -4.82 -8.54 -2.98
C CYS A 159 -4.19 -9.60 -2.07
N TYR A 160 -4.57 -9.59 -0.80
CA TYR A 160 -4.16 -10.60 0.16
C TYR A 160 -5.03 -11.85 -0.01
N SER A 161 -4.44 -12.94 -0.51
CA SER A 161 -5.06 -14.25 -0.41
C SER A 161 -4.59 -14.94 0.86
N MET A 162 -5.52 -15.53 1.61
CA MET A 162 -5.15 -16.41 2.71
C MET A 162 -4.54 -17.68 2.12
N ARG A 163 -3.21 -17.80 2.21
CA ARG A 163 -2.51 -19.04 1.90
C ARG A 163 -2.99 -20.08 2.91
N TRP A 164 -3.54 -21.19 2.43
CA TRP A 164 -3.98 -22.28 3.30
C TRP A 164 -2.81 -22.74 4.18
N LYS A 165 -3.11 -23.10 5.44
CA LYS A 165 -2.12 -23.50 6.44
C LYS A 165 -1.22 -24.60 5.86
N SER A 166 0.10 -24.46 6.06
CA SER A 166 1.09 -25.48 5.71
C SER A 166 0.64 -26.86 6.21
N LYS A 167 0.88 -27.92 5.43
CA LYS A 167 0.66 -29.31 5.88
C LYS A 167 1.52 -29.70 7.09
N TYR A 168 2.52 -28.88 7.43
CA TYR A 168 3.33 -29.03 8.62
C TYR A 168 2.45 -28.82 9.87
N GLN A 169 2.31 -29.86 10.71
CA GLN A 169 1.37 -29.93 11.84
C GLN A 169 -0.13 -29.90 11.47
N SER A 170 -0.52 -30.24 10.25
CA SER A 170 -1.94 -30.48 9.93
C SER A 170 -2.41 -31.83 10.47
N CYS A 171 -3.72 -32.00 10.70
CA CYS A 171 -4.32 -33.30 11.07
C CYS A 171 -4.16 -34.40 9.99
N PHE A 172 -3.75 -34.01 8.78
CA PHE A 172 -3.41 -34.91 7.66
C PHE A 172 -1.89 -35.09 7.50
N HIS A 173 -1.10 -34.65 8.48
CA HIS A 173 0.34 -34.84 8.48
C HIS A 173 0.66 -36.29 8.84
N ASP A 174 1.16 -37.04 7.85
CA ASP A 174 1.60 -38.43 8.02
C ASP A 174 2.89 -38.49 8.84
N LEU A 175 2.76 -38.68 10.15
CA LEU A 175 3.86 -38.81 11.11
C LEU A 175 4.69 -40.09 10.88
N ALA A 176 4.21 -41.06 10.07
CA ALA A 176 5.02 -42.23 9.75
C ALA A 176 6.23 -41.89 8.86
N LYS A 177 6.25 -40.70 8.24
CA LYS A 177 7.37 -40.20 7.43
C LYS A 177 8.46 -39.50 8.24
N THR A 178 8.26 -39.28 9.54
CA THR A 178 9.35 -38.80 10.39
C THR A 178 10.24 -39.98 10.77
N PRO A 179 11.56 -39.94 10.47
CA PRO A 179 12.48 -40.99 10.90
C PRO A 179 12.40 -41.13 12.42
N GLY A 180 12.22 -42.37 12.91
CA GLY A 180 12.24 -42.64 14.33
C GLY A 180 13.59 -42.26 14.96
N PRO A 181 13.68 -42.14 16.30
CA PRO A 181 14.90 -41.73 16.98
C PRO A 181 16.12 -42.62 16.67
N ALA A 182 15.89 -43.88 16.27
CA ALA A 182 16.93 -44.83 15.85
C ALA A 182 17.44 -44.65 14.42
N ALA A 183 16.74 -43.87 13.57
CA ALA A 183 17.13 -43.61 12.19
C ALA A 183 18.10 -42.42 12.04
N PHE A 184 18.35 -41.67 13.12
CA PHE A 184 19.40 -40.66 13.13
C PHE A 184 20.77 -41.33 13.34
N PRO A 185 21.81 -40.92 12.60
CA PRO A 185 23.15 -41.45 12.81
C PRO A 185 23.64 -41.10 14.21
N LYS A 186 24.33 -42.04 14.87
CA LYS A 186 25.02 -41.76 16.13
C LYS A 186 26.12 -40.74 15.87
N VAL A 187 26.01 -39.57 16.50
CA VAL A 187 27.06 -38.56 16.48
C VAL A 187 28.20 -39.02 17.40
N GLU A 188 29.44 -38.90 16.94
CA GLU A 188 30.61 -39.23 17.75
C GLU A 188 30.70 -38.28 18.96
N LEU A 189 30.79 -38.85 20.16
CA LEU A 189 30.85 -38.11 21.44
C LEU A 189 32.10 -37.21 21.52
N ASP A 190 33.18 -37.60 20.84
CA ASP A 190 34.46 -36.88 20.80
C ASP A 190 34.34 -35.47 20.20
N ILE A 191 33.25 -35.18 19.46
CA ILE A 191 33.01 -33.86 18.85
C ILE A 191 32.66 -32.81 19.91
N TYR A 192 32.01 -33.21 21.00
CA TYR A 192 31.50 -32.28 22.03
C TYR A 192 31.97 -32.62 23.46
N LYS A 193 32.57 -33.80 23.66
CA LYS A 193 33.19 -34.19 24.93
C LYS A 193 34.68 -34.41 24.73
N THR A 194 35.45 -34.08 25.76
CA THR A 194 36.88 -34.35 25.80
C THR A 194 37.13 -35.86 25.67
N ARG A 195 37.87 -36.25 24.63
CA ARG A 195 38.21 -37.64 24.35
C ARG A 195 39.11 -38.22 25.44
N ALA A 196 38.89 -39.48 25.81
CA ALA A 196 39.83 -40.23 26.66
C ALA A 196 41.16 -40.49 25.92
N PRO A 197 42.31 -40.53 26.62
CA PRO A 197 43.59 -40.84 26.00
C PRO A 197 43.57 -42.25 25.39
N LYS A 198 44.00 -42.38 24.13
CA LYS A 198 44.20 -43.66 23.46
C LYS A 198 45.67 -44.04 23.56
N TYR A 199 45.95 -45.25 24.04
CA TYR A 199 47.29 -45.82 24.08
C TYR A 199 47.42 -46.91 23.02
N THR A 200 48.56 -46.98 22.36
CA THR A 200 48.98 -48.08 21.48
C THR A 200 50.17 -48.77 22.12
N MET A 201 50.23 -50.11 22.07
CA MET A 201 51.45 -50.84 22.43
C MET A 201 52.49 -50.78 21.32
#